data_AF-X1TDG3-F1
#
_entry.id   AF-X1TDG3-F1
#
_cell.length_a   1.000
_cell.length_b   1.000
_cell.length_c   1.000
_cell.angle_alpha   90.00
_cell.angle_beta   90.00
_cell.angle_gamma   90.00
#
_symmetry.space_group_name_H-M   'P 1'
#
loop_
_entity.id
_entity.type
_entity.pdbx_description
1 polymer ?
#
loop_
_entity_poly.entity_id
_entity_poly.type
_entity_poly.pdbx_seq_one_letter_code
_entity_poly.pdbx_strand_id
1 'polypeptide(L)'
;MGLTNILKLLGIVGGIIPIILTLIKEIEIPGWGKEKKQAILDAISLFYDKISEGNTLPITKEKLLGIAGGFVDIVVGFFNLVGWFKHGSPTVSS
;
A
#
# COMPACT_ATOMS: atom_id res chain seq x y z
N MET A 1 0.44 25.72 7.62
CA MET A 1 0.79 24.98 6.38
C MET A 1 0.13 25.70 5.22
N GLY A 2 0.87 26.13 4.19
CA GLY A 2 0.29 26.84 3.04
C GLY A 2 -0.48 25.91 2.11
N LEU A 3 -1.44 26.45 1.34
CA LEU A 3 -2.30 25.70 0.40
C LEU A 3 -1.49 24.80 -0.56
N THR A 4 -0.37 25.30 -1.06
CA THR A 4 0.54 24.55 -1.95
C THR A 4 1.12 23.30 -1.30
N ASN A 5 1.40 23.32 0.01
CA ASN A 5 1.92 22.15 0.73
C ASN A 5 0.83 21.11 0.99
N ILE A 6 -0.42 21.56 1.18
CA ILE A 6 -1.60 20.69 1.31
C ILE A 6 -1.86 19.97 -0.02
N LEU A 7 -1.83 20.69 -1.15
CA LEU A 7 -2.01 20.09 -2.47
C LEU A 7 -0.90 19.09 -2.82
N LYS A 8 0.37 19.40 -2.51
CA LYS A 8 1.49 18.46 -2.67
C LYS A 8 1.31 17.20 -1.80
N LEU A 9 0.89 17.37 -0.55
CA LEU A 9 0.60 16.25 0.34
C LEU A 9 -0.52 15.36 -0.21
N LEU A 10 -1.63 15.95 -0.62
CA LEU A 10 -2.76 15.23 -1.22
C LEU A 10 -2.36 14.53 -2.52
N GLY A 11 -1.51 15.14 -3.34
CA GLY A 11 -0.97 14.52 -4.56
C GLY A 11 -0.11 13.29 -4.26
N ILE A 12 0.77 13.37 -3.26
CA ILE A 12 1.62 12.24 -2.84
C ILE A 12 0.75 11.10 -2.28
N VAL A 13 -0.16 11.41 -1.35
CA VAL A 13 -1.06 10.42 -0.75
C VAL A 13 -1.99 9.81 -1.82
N GLY A 14 -2.56 10.65 -2.68
CA GLY A 14 -3.42 10.22 -3.79
C GLY A 14 -2.70 9.37 -4.83
N GLY A 15 -1.41 9.62 -5.08
CA GLY A 15 -0.58 8.82 -5.99
C GLY A 15 -0.16 7.46 -5.41
N ILE A 16 -0.06 7.34 -4.09
CA ILE A 16 0.33 6.08 -3.43
C ILE A 16 -0.82 5.07 -3.37
N ILE A 17 -2.06 5.53 -3.24
CA ILE A 17 -3.25 4.67 -3.22
C ILE A 17 -3.33 3.72 -4.43
N PRO A 18 -3.25 4.17 -5.70
CA PRO A 18 -3.30 3.27 -6.84
C PRO A 18 -2.09 2.34 -6.92
N ILE A 19 -0.91 2.76 -6.44
CA ILE A 19 0.27 1.88 -6.34
C ILE A 19 -0.03 0.74 -5.36
N ILE A 20 -0.56 1.06 -4.17
CA ILE A 20 -0.97 0.05 -3.18
C ILE A 20 -1.99 -0.91 -3.79
N LEU A 21 -3.04 -0.41 -4.43
CA LEU A 21 -4.07 -1.26 -5.03
C LEU A 21 -3.53 -2.15 -6.15
N THR A 22 -2.57 -1.65 -6.93
CA THR A 22 -1.91 -2.42 -8.00
C THR A 22 -1.05 -3.53 -7.40
N LEU A 23 -0.20 -3.20 -6.42
CA LEU A 23 0.63 -4.19 -5.74
C LEU A 23 -0.21 -5.27 -5.02
N ILE A 24 -1.31 -4.88 -4.39
CA ILE A 24 -2.24 -5.83 -3.74
C ILE A 24 -2.84 -6.81 -4.77
N LYS A 25 -3.18 -6.32 -5.97
CA LYS A 25 -3.73 -7.14 -7.05
C LYS A 25 -2.66 -8.01 -7.72
N GLU A 26 -1.46 -7.49 -7.96
CA GLU A 26 -0.36 -8.26 -8.55
C GLU A 26 0.11 -9.38 -7.60
N ILE A 27 0.02 -9.17 -6.29
CA ILE A 27 0.29 -10.19 -5.27
C ILE A 27 -0.99 -11.05 -5.07
N GLU A 28 -1.52 -11.61 -6.15
CA GLU A 28 -2.71 -12.46 -6.23
C GLU A 28 -2.44 -13.90 -5.71
N ILE A 29 -1.80 -14.02 -4.55
CA ILE A 29 -1.50 -15.32 -3.93
C ILE A 29 -2.58 -15.62 -2.88
N PRO A 30 -3.12 -16.84 -2.77
CA PRO A 30 -4.08 -17.18 -1.72
C PRO A 30 -3.49 -16.97 -0.32
N GLY A 31 -4.27 -16.34 0.56
CA GLY A 31 -3.87 -15.98 1.93
C GLY A 31 -3.09 -14.67 2.02
N TRP A 32 -3.59 -13.70 2.77
CA TRP A 32 -2.87 -12.46 3.04
C TRP A 32 -2.00 -12.58 4.30
N GLY A 33 -0.67 -12.52 4.14
CA GLY A 33 0.30 -12.67 5.23
C GLY A 33 1.06 -11.37 5.56
N LYS A 34 1.72 -11.35 6.73
CA LYS A 34 2.59 -10.24 7.16
C LYS A 34 3.66 -9.90 6.12
N GLU A 35 4.18 -10.92 5.42
CA GLU A 35 5.21 -10.78 4.38
C GLU A 35 4.75 -9.95 3.19
N LYS A 36 3.49 -10.08 2.76
CA LYS A 36 2.93 -9.29 1.65
C LYS A 36 2.73 -7.84 2.00
N LYS A 37 2.23 -7.59 3.22
CA LYS A 37 2.13 -6.23 3.77
C LYS A 37 3.51 -5.60 3.81
N GLN A 38 4.52 -6.34 4.28
CA GLN A 38 5.89 -5.85 4.33
C GLN A 38 6.42 -5.51 2.94
N ALA A 39 6.21 -6.37 1.93
CA ALA A 39 6.62 -6.09 0.54
C ALA A 39 6.00 -4.80 -0.03
N ILE A 40 4.72 -4.54 0.27
CA ILE A 40 4.06 -3.29 -0.15
C ILE A 40 4.67 -2.08 0.56
N LEU A 41 4.90 -2.19 1.88
CA LEU A 41 5.54 -1.12 2.65
C LEU A 41 6.96 -0.85 2.17
N ASP A 42 7.71 -1.89 1.81
CA ASP A 42 9.05 -1.78 1.22
C ASP A 42 9.01 -1.08 -0.15
N ALA A 43 8.04 -1.43 -1.01
CA ALA A 43 7.85 -0.74 -2.29
C ALA A 43 7.55 0.76 -2.11
N ILE A 44 6.70 1.10 -1.14
CA ILE A 44 6.36 2.49 -0.82
C ILE A 44 7.53 3.23 -0.18
N SER A 45 8.30 2.53 0.65
CA SER A 45 9.54 3.02 1.24
C SER A 45 10.54 3.43 0.14
N LEU A 46 10.75 2.56 -0.84
CA LEU A 46 11.61 2.82 -1.99
C LEU A 46 11.08 3.95 -2.88
N PHE A 47 9.76 4.00 -3.10
CA PHE A 47 9.13 5.09 -3.81
C PHE A 47 9.38 6.43 -3.11
N TYR A 48 9.18 6.49 -1.79
CA TYR A 48 9.46 7.67 -0.97
C TYR A 48 10.91 8.11 -1.10
N ASP A 49 11.87 7.17 -0.99
CA ASP A 49 13.29 7.51 -1.09
C ASP A 49 13.59 8.16 -2.45
N LYS A 50 13.05 7.59 -3.55
CA LYS A 50 13.20 8.14 -4.90
C LYS A 50 12.57 9.51 -5.10
N ILE A 51 11.40 9.77 -4.54
CA ILE A 51 10.77 11.09 -4.66
C ILE A 51 11.36 12.12 -3.70
N SER A 52 11.98 11.67 -2.59
CA SER A 52 12.68 12.53 -1.64
C SER A 52 14.09 12.89 -2.09
N GLU A 53 14.66 12.11 -3.02
CA GLU A 53 15.97 12.35 -3.62
C GLU A 53 15.93 13.70 -4.37
N GLY A 54 16.59 14.71 -3.79
CA GLY A 54 16.61 16.08 -4.32
C GLY A 54 15.35 16.92 -4.05
N ASN A 55 14.38 16.44 -3.27
CA ASN A 55 13.14 17.19 -2.95
C ASN A 55 12.72 17.07 -1.49
N THR A 56 12.47 18.22 -0.85
CA THR A 56 11.88 18.24 0.50
C THR A 56 10.39 17.96 0.44
N LEU A 57 10.00 16.76 0.88
CA LEU A 57 8.60 16.36 0.91
C LEU A 57 7.87 16.96 2.13
N PRO A 58 6.57 17.28 2.01
CA PRO A 58 5.78 17.82 3.11
C PRO A 58 5.35 16.76 4.14
N ILE A 59 5.75 15.50 3.93
CA ILE A 59 5.44 14.35 4.80
C ILE A 59 6.71 13.57 5.06
N THR A 60 6.86 13.05 6.27
CA THR A 60 7.97 12.16 6.63
C THR A 60 7.69 10.74 6.15
N LYS A 61 8.76 9.98 5.89
CA LYS A 61 8.69 8.57 5.50
C LYS A 61 7.84 7.74 6.46
N GLU A 62 8.06 7.89 7.76
CA GLU A 62 7.28 7.20 8.80
C GLU A 62 5.79 7.48 8.72
N LYS A 63 5.39 8.75 8.54
CA LYS A 63 3.97 9.11 8.41
C LYS A 63 3.36 8.50 7.15
N LEU A 64 4.11 8.51 6.05
CA LEU A 64 3.66 7.93 4.80
C LEU A 64 3.48 6.41 4.93
N LEU A 65 4.46 5.71 5.49
CA LEU A 65 4.39 4.27 5.74
C LEU A 65 3.28 3.89 6.71
N GLY A 66 3.02 4.72 7.73
CA GLY A 66 1.88 4.55 8.64
C GLY A 66 0.54 4.64 7.93
N ILE A 67 0.35 5.65 7.07
CA ILE A 67 -0.86 5.81 6.25
C ILE A 67 -1.01 4.62 5.29
N ALA A 68 0.07 4.27 4.59
CA ALA A 68 0.09 3.14 3.67
C ALA A 68 -0.26 1.82 4.37
N GLY A 69 0.33 1.55 5.54
CA GLY A 69 0.07 0.35 6.31
C GLY A 69 -1.39 0.24 6.74
N GLY A 70 -1.97 1.33 7.24
CA GLY A 70 -3.40 1.37 7.58
C GLY A 70 -4.30 1.20 6.36
N PHE A 71 -3.96 1.80 5.22
CA PHE A 71 -4.71 1.62 3.98
C PHE A 71 -4.63 0.18 3.47
N VAL A 72 -3.45 -0.44 3.52
CA VAL A 72 -3.28 -1.87 3.20
C VAL A 72 -4.18 -2.73 4.09
N ASP A 73 -4.20 -2.51 5.41
CA ASP A 73 -5.06 -3.29 6.32
C ASP A 73 -6.56 -3.14 5.95
N ILE A 74 -7.01 -1.93 5.62
CA ILE A 74 -8.40 -1.68 5.19
C ILE A 74 -8.72 -2.43 3.90
N VAL A 75 -7.88 -2.28 2.87
CA VAL A 75 -8.09 -2.90 1.57
C VAL A 75 -8.07 -4.43 1.67
N VAL A 76 -7.16 -4.97 2.46
CA VAL A 76 -7.05 -6.41 2.71
C VAL A 76 -8.26 -6.92 3.48
N GLY A 77 -8.69 -6.21 4.52
CA GLY A 77 -9.90 -6.53 5.26
C GLY A 77 -11.12 -6.55 4.33
N PHE A 78 -11.22 -5.56 3.44
CA PHE A 78 -12.26 -5.51 2.42
C PHE A 78 -12.19 -6.69 1.46
N PHE A 79 -11.01 -7.01 0.91
CA PHE A 79 -10.82 -8.14 -0.01
C PHE A 79 -11.08 -9.51 0.64
N ASN A 80 -10.73 -9.66 1.93
CA ASN A 80 -11.08 -10.85 2.72
C ASN A 80 -12.59 -10.95 2.93
N LEU A 81 -13.26 -9.82 3.20
CA LEU A 81 -14.71 -9.76 3.40
C LEU A 81 -15.48 -10.12 2.11
N VAL A 82 -15.09 -9.54 0.96
CA VAL A 82 -15.72 -9.83 -0.34
C VAL A 82 -15.30 -11.18 -0.94
N GLY A 83 -14.41 -11.91 -0.26
CA GLY A 83 -13.95 -13.23 -0.70
C GLY A 83 -13.01 -13.19 -1.91
N TRP A 84 -12.41 -12.04 -2.23
CA TRP A 84 -11.48 -11.90 -3.35
C TRP A 84 -10.29 -12.85 -3.23
N PHE A 85 -9.72 -12.95 -2.02
CA PHE A 85 -8.61 -13.87 -1.72
C PHE A 85 -9.04 -15.32 -1.46
N LYS A 86 -10.34 -15.64 -1.50
CA LYS A 86 -10.83 -17.03 -1.31
C LYS A 86 -10.63 -17.92 -2.53
N HIS A 87 -10.15 -17.38 -3.65
CA HIS A 87 -9.81 -18.18 -4.82
C HIS A 87 -8.38 -18.71 -4.73
N GLY A 88 -8.17 -19.63 -3.77
CA GLY A 88 -7.10 -20.62 -3.77
C GLY A 88 -7.74 -22.00 -3.74
N SER A 89 -7.63 -22.73 -4.84
CA SER A 89 -8.36 -23.94 -5.21
C SER A 89 -8.49 -25.03 -4.12
N PRO A 90 -9.55 -25.86 -4.19
CA PRO A 90 -9.62 -27.14 -3.48
C PRO A 90 -8.59 -28.10 -4.10
N THR A 91 -7.33 -28.02 -3.71
CA THR A 91 -6.37 -29.08 -4.06
C THR A 91 -6.53 -30.20 -3.04
N VAL A 92 -7.37 -31.16 -3.42
CA VAL A 92 -7.45 -32.57 -3.02
C VAL A 92 -7.26 -32.89 -1.53
N SER A 93 -8.36 -33.39 -0.95
CA SER A 93 -8.34 -34.35 0.16
C SER A 93 -7.13 -35.27 0.10
N SER A 94 -6.38 -35.34 1.20
CA SER A 94 -5.53 -36.46 1.56
C SER A 94 -5.89 -36.90 2.97
#